data_AF-A0A9D3YWF0-F1
#
_entry.id   AF-A0A9D3YWF0-F1
#
_cell.length_a   1.000
_cell.length_b   1.000
_cell.length_c   1.000
_cell.angle_alpha   90.00
_cell.angle_beta   90.00
_cell.angle_gamma   90.00
#
_symmetry.space_group_name_H-M   'P 1'
#
loop_
_entity.id
_entity.type
_entity.pdbx_description
1 polymer ?
#
loop_
_entity_poly.entity_id
_entity_poly.type
_entity_poly.pdbx_seq_one_letter_code
_entity_poly.pdbx_strand_id
1 'polypeptide(L)' 'MLVGDRQVRARVDSEADISILSSEVYDRLKRKPGKVKDINMQLADKNSILKGFVTQPIHVQLGK' A
#
# COMPACT_ATOMS: atom_id res chain seq x y z
N MET A 1 -10.50 -7.88 1.94
CA MET A 1 -9.23 -7.85 2.70
C MET A 1 -9.39 -6.86 3.83
N LEU A 2 -8.81 -7.15 4.99
CA LEU A 2 -8.72 -6.19 6.10
C LEU A 2 -7.30 -5.60 6.12
N VAL A 3 -7.19 -4.28 6.21
CA VAL A 3 -5.92 -3.54 6.36
C VAL A 3 -6.06 -2.65 7.59
N GLY A 4 -5.30 -2.96 8.65
CA GLY A 4 -5.50 -2.33 9.96
C GLY A 4 -6.94 -2.52 10.45
N ASP A 5 -7.68 -1.42 10.59
CA ASP A 5 -9.09 -1.41 11.03
C ASP A 5 -10.10 -1.32 9.87
N ARG A 6 -9.67 -1.41 8.61
CA ARG A 6 -10.50 -1.11 7.44
C ARG A 6 -10.67 -2.30 6.51
N GLN A 7 -11.91 -2.56 6.13
CA GLN A 7 -12.22 -3.48 5.04
C GLN A 7 -12.03 -2.77 3.70
N VAL A 8 -11.25 -3.37 2.82
CA VAL A 8 -10.90 -2.82 1.51
C VAL A 8 -11.08 -3.86 0.42
N ARG A 9 -11.40 -3.38 -0.78
CA ARG A 9 -11.32 -4.18 -2.01
C ARG A 9 -9.88 -4.14 -2.48
N ALA A 10 -9.23 -5.30 -2.51
CA ALA A 10 -7.87 -5.46 -2.97
C ALA A 10 -7.86 -6.37 -4.20
N ARG A 11 -6.90 -6.14 -5.10
CA ARG A 11 -6.54 -7.10 -6.15
C ARG A 11 -5.39 -7.95 -5.61
N VAL A 12 -5.51 -9.26 -5.74
CA VAL A 12 -4.41 -10.17 -5.42
C VAL A 12 -3.56 -10.31 -6.68
N ASP A 13 -2.29 -10.00 -6.56
CA ASP A 13 -1.28 -10.16 -7.59
C ASP A 13 -0.18 -11.05 -7.01
N SER A 14 -0.17 -12.33 -7.40
CA SER A 14 0.74 -13.33 -6.84
C SER A 14 2.18 -13.18 -7.31
N GLU A 15 2.40 -12.42 -8.38
CA GLU A 15 3.73 -12.14 -8.92
C GLU A 15 4.34 -10.86 -8.30
N ALA A 16 3.58 -10.12 -7.51
CA ALA A 16 4.06 -8.93 -6.83
C ALA A 16 4.87 -9.28 -5.57
N ASP A 17 6.16 -8.93 -5.56
CA ASP A 17 7.03 -9.07 -4.39
C ASP A 17 6.65 -8.13 -3.23
N ILE A 18 5.88 -7.07 -3.52
CA ILE A 18 5.47 -6.05 -2.57
C ILE A 18 3.98 -5.76 -2.66
N SER A 19 3.37 -5.42 -1.53
CA SER A 19 2.00 -4.90 -1.48
C SER A 19 1.99 -3.38 -1.61
N ILE A 20 1.15 -2.87 -2.51
CA ILE A 20 0.96 -1.42 -2.71
C ILE A 20 -0.39 -1.00 -2.13
N LEU A 21 -0.39 0.05 -1.31
CA LEU A 21 -1.60 0.66 -0.78
C LEU A 21 -1.88 1.97 -1.52
N SER A 22 -3.12 2.21 -1.94
CA SER A 22 -3.49 3.52 -2.48
C SER A 22 -3.51 4.57 -1.38
N SER A 23 -3.18 5.82 -1.74
CA SER A 23 -3.22 6.95 -0.80
C SER A 23 -4.59 7.11 -0.16
N GLU A 24 -5.67 6.89 -0.91
CA GLU A 24 -7.03 6.95 -0.41
C GLU A 24 -7.29 5.95 0.72
N VAL A 25 -6.82 4.71 0.59
CA VAL A 25 -6.98 3.70 1.64
C VAL A 25 -6.13 4.07 2.85
N TYR A 26 -4.88 4.46 2.62
CA TYR A 26 -3.97 4.91 3.69
C TYR A 26 -4.56 6.07 4.49
N ASP A 27 -5.17 7.04 3.82
CA ASP A 27 -5.73 8.23 4.47
C ASP A 27 -6.98 7.96 5.30
N ARG A 28 -7.70 6.88 5.00
CA ARG A 28 -8.89 6.45 5.75
C ARG A 28 -8.58 5.58 6.98
N LEU A 29 -7.33 5.14 7.16
CA LEU A 29 -6.90 4.39 8.35
C LEU A 29 -7.02 5.27 9.59
N LYS A 30 -7.64 4.75 10.66
CA LYS A 30 -7.74 5.51 11.93
C LYS A 30 -6.38 5.65 12.60
N ARG A 31 -5.54 4.61 12.50
CA ARG A 31 -4.17 4.59 12.99
C ARG A 31 -3.23 4.39 11.82
N LYS A 32 -2.63 5.49 11.36
CA LYS A 32 -1.67 5.44 10.24
C LYS A 32 -0.33 4.89 10.75
N PRO A 33 0.25 3.86 10.10
CA PRO A 33 1.60 3.40 10.44
C PRO A 33 2.61 4.52 10.17
N GLY A 34 3.71 4.54 10.93
CA GLY A 34 4.76 5.54 10.72
C GLY A 34 5.39 5.42 9.33
N LYS A 35 5.82 6.54 8.75
CA LYS A 35 6.60 6.54 7.51
C LYS A 35 8.05 6.14 7.83
N VAL A 36 8.63 5.24 7.04
CA VAL A 36 10.01 4.76 7.21
C VAL A 36 10.96 5.46 6.24
N LYS A 37 10.58 5.54 4.96
CA LYS A 37 11.43 6.10 3.89
C LYS A 37 10.60 6.52 2.68
N ASP A 38 10.94 7.65 2.06
CA ASP A 38 10.38 8.04 0.77
C ASP A 38 11.00 7.25 -0.38
N ILE A 39 10.18 6.90 -1.38
CA ILE A 39 10.58 6.12 -2.55
C ILE A 39 10.05 6.75 -3.84
N ASN A 40 10.79 6.55 -4.92
CA ASN A 40 10.36 6.86 -6.28
C ASN A 40 10.18 5.53 -7.02
N MET A 41 8.96 5.21 -7.41
CA MET A 41 8.65 4.04 -8.22
C MET A 41 8.59 4.44 -9.68
N GLN A 42 9.38 3.78 -10.52
CA GLN A 42 9.31 3.97 -11.96
C GLN A 42 8.13 3.17 -12.49
N LEU A 43 7.22 3.85 -13.20
CA LEU A 43 6.10 3.19 -13.86
C LEU A 43 6.57 2.57 -15.18
N ALA A 44 5.78 1.62 -15.69
CA ALA A 44 6.10 0.92 -16.93
C ALA A 44 6.01 1.82 -18.18
N ASP A 45 5.43 3.01 -18.08
CA ASP A 45 5.49 4.02 -19.13
C ASP A 45 6.82 4.77 -19.06
N LYS A 46 7.32 5.22 -20.23
CA LYS A 46 8.75 5.53 -20.39
C LYS A 46 9.27 6.72 -19.58
N ASN A 47 8.45 7.47 -18.84
CA ASN A 47 8.88 8.68 -18.13
C ASN A 47 8.09 9.01 -16.85
N SER A 48 7.18 8.17 -16.36
CA SER A 48 6.41 8.53 -15.16
C SER A 48 7.06 7.99 -13.89
N ILE A 49 7.33 8.88 -12.95
CA ILE A 49 7.80 8.55 -11.60
C ILE A 49 6.63 8.74 -10.64
N LEU A 50 6.25 7.66 -9.97
CA LEU A 50 5.30 7.69 -8.87
C LEU A 50 6.06 7.88 -7.55
N LYS A 51 5.87 9.03 -6.92
CA LYS A 51 6.40 9.30 -5.58
C LYS A 51 5.54 8.58 -4.54
N GLY A 52 6.17 7.88 -3.61
CA GLY A 52 5.52 7.15 -2.52
C GLY A 52 6.42 7.07 -1.28
N PHE A 53 6.02 6.25 -0.32
CA PHE A 53 6.82 5.98 0.88
C PHE A 53 6.57 4.55 1.37
N VAL A 54 7.58 3.96 1.99
CA VAL A 54 7.47 2.71 2.75
C VAL A 54 6.92 3.04 4.13
N THR A 55 5.92 2.28 4.57
CA THR A 55 5.36 2.40 5.92
C THR A 55 5.97 1.37 6.86
N GLN A 56 5.83 1.62 8.15
CA GLN A 56 5.96 0.58 9.16
C GLN A 56 4.97 -0.57 8.86
N PRO A 57 5.24 -1.78 9.37
CA PRO A 57 4.35 -2.92 9.16
C PRO A 57 2.91 -2.59 9.56
N ILE A 58 1.97 -3.03 8.73
CA ILE A 58 0.54 -2.98 9.01
C ILE A 58 -0.03 -4.39 8.91
N HIS A 59 -0.93 -4.75 9.83
CA HIS A 59 -1.56 -6.05 9.79
C HIS A 59 -2.53 -6.13 8.61
N VAL A 60 -2.44 -7.23 7.85
CA VAL A 60 -3.29 -7.51 6.69
C VAL A 60 -3.89 -8.90 6.85
N GLN A 61 -5.20 -9.03 6.61
CA GLN A 61 -5.89 -10.31 6.58
C GLN A 61 -6.59 -10.50 5.23
N LEU A 62 -6.22 -11.60 4.54
CA LEU A 62 -6.86 -12.09 3.33
C LEU A 62 -7.91 -13.16 3.71
N GLY A 63 -9.15 -13.00 3.25
CA GLY A 63 -10.25 -13.87 3.66
C GLY A 63 -10.75 -13.61 5.08
N LYS A 64 -11.80 -14.33 5.46
CA LYS A 64 -12.21 -14.52 6.87
C LYS A 64 -11.67 -15.86 7.32
#